data_AF-A0A2W6VA45-F1
#
_entry.id   AF-A0A2W6VA45-F1
#
_cell.length_a   1.000
_cell.length_b   1.000
_cell.length_c   1.000
_cell.angle_alpha   90.00
_cell.angle_beta   90.00
_cell.angle_gamma   90.00
#
_symmetry.space_group_name_H-M   'P 1'
#
loop_
_entity.id
_entity.type
_entity.pdbx_description
1 polymer ?
#
loop_
_entity_poly.entity_id
_entity_poly.type
_entity_poly.pdbx_seq_one_letter_code
_entity_poly.pdbx_strand_id
1 'polypeptide(L)'
;MQPDSPFTGLRADVFHALRPHEQIDFPTWVEANVRLPSTVAAESGRMRLMAWQVEVARSMGNPVVERVSLLKSARVGATQLMVAGIGHYALNDPSPQLVVMPSEGDAKMLMTSIIEPTFAASPKLRTALTEDSSGRDTMLSRHYPGGSLALVSGGSPKNLRARTARVLWIDEVDGLDVSAGDEGDPVALAIRRTMTYGSRRKIIMASTPVDERTSRIARAYEEGDQRVWELPCPHCGEFHEITWGDIKWPEGRPEDAYPTFPK
;
A
#
# COMPACT_ATOMS: atom_id res chain seq x y z
N MET A 1 45.30 -20.84 -24.54
CA MET A 1 43.84 -20.67 -24.36
C MET A 1 43.47 -21.48 -23.13
N GLN A 2 43.37 -20.85 -21.95
CA GLN A 2 43.00 -21.57 -20.73
C GLN A 2 41.54 -22.01 -20.87
N PRO A 3 41.19 -23.26 -20.52
CA PRO A 3 39.82 -23.73 -20.60
C PRO A 3 38.98 -22.94 -19.58
N ASP A 4 37.84 -22.42 -20.04
CA ASP A 4 36.84 -21.78 -19.18
C ASP A 4 36.48 -22.74 -18.04
N SER A 5 36.91 -22.38 -16.82
CA SER A 5 36.65 -23.23 -15.67
C SER A 5 35.13 -23.34 -15.46
N PRO A 6 34.58 -24.51 -15.09
CA PRO A 6 33.16 -24.67 -14.81
C PRO A 6 32.64 -23.72 -13.71
N PHE A 7 33.54 -23.08 -12.95
CA PHE A 7 33.22 -22.09 -11.94
C PHE A 7 33.05 -20.66 -12.47
N THR A 8 33.38 -20.38 -13.74
CA THR A 8 33.28 -19.01 -14.28
C THR A 8 31.82 -18.60 -14.44
N GLY A 9 30.97 -19.49 -14.98
CA GLY A 9 29.51 -19.29 -15.06
C GLY A 9 28.88 -19.20 -13.67
N LEU A 10 29.21 -20.14 -12.78
CA LEU A 10 28.72 -20.14 -11.40
C LEU A 10 29.10 -18.86 -10.63
N ARG A 11 30.32 -18.34 -10.82
CA ARG A 11 30.75 -17.07 -10.22
C ARG A 11 29.94 -15.90 -10.74
N ALA A 12 29.70 -15.82 -12.05
CA ALA A 12 28.88 -14.77 -12.64
C ALA A 12 27.45 -14.80 -12.09
N ASP A 13 26.84 -15.98 -12.00
CA ASP A 13 25.50 -16.16 -11.43
C ASP A 13 25.44 -15.77 -9.95
N VAL A 14 26.45 -16.18 -9.16
CA VAL A 14 26.56 -15.82 -7.74
C VAL A 14 26.74 -14.30 -7.58
N PHE A 15 27.64 -13.66 -8.34
CA PHE A 15 27.83 -12.21 -8.25
C PHE A 15 26.60 -11.43 -8.74
N HIS A 16 25.87 -11.96 -9.72
CA HIS A 16 24.60 -11.38 -10.15
C HIS A 16 23.54 -11.50 -9.06
N ALA A 17 23.42 -12.66 -8.41
CA ALA A 17 22.51 -12.88 -7.29
C ALA A 17 22.86 -12.07 -6.02
N LEU A 18 24.14 -11.75 -5.82
CA LEU A 18 24.62 -10.92 -4.70
C LEU A 18 24.58 -9.42 -4.98
N ARG A 19 24.31 -8.99 -6.22
CA ARG A 19 24.21 -7.57 -6.55
C ARG A 19 22.97 -7.00 -5.83
N PRO A 20 23.13 -5.97 -4.99
CA PRO A 20 21.98 -5.29 -4.39
C PRO A 20 21.03 -4.84 -5.49
N HIS A 21 19.74 -5.14 -5.35
CA HIS A 21 18.74 -4.64 -6.29
C HIS A 21 18.75 -3.11 -6.26
N GLU A 22 18.86 -2.49 -7.43
CA GLU A 22 18.70 -1.04 -7.57
C GLU A 22 17.29 -0.67 -7.11
N GLN A 23 17.21 0.10 -6.03
CA GLN A 23 15.92 0.52 -5.48
C GLN A 23 15.40 1.69 -6.29
N ILE A 24 14.45 1.41 -7.17
CA ILE A 24 13.69 2.44 -7.88
C ILE A 24 12.76 3.11 -6.85
N ASP A 25 12.61 4.43 -6.91
CA ASP A 25 11.65 5.14 -6.05
C ASP A 25 10.23 4.59 -6.28
N PHE A 26 9.44 4.53 -5.22
CA PHE A 26 8.15 3.85 -5.27
C PHE A 26 7.19 4.43 -6.35
N PRO A 27 7.00 5.76 -6.50
CA PRO A 27 6.19 6.33 -7.57
C PRO A 27 6.61 5.87 -8.98
N THR A 28 7.89 6.03 -9.32
CA THR A 28 8.43 5.60 -10.62
C THR A 28 8.27 4.10 -10.82
N TRP A 29 8.49 3.31 -9.75
CA TRP A 29 8.31 1.87 -9.79
C TRP A 29 6.86 1.49 -10.08
N VAL A 30 5.87 2.14 -9.44
CA VAL A 30 4.44 1.85 -9.70
C VAL A 30 4.12 2.09 -11.15
N GLU A 31 4.42 3.27 -11.66
CA GLU A 31 4.06 3.61 -13.03
C GLU A 31 4.79 2.71 -14.02
N ALA A 32 6.03 2.29 -13.76
CA ALA A 32 6.77 1.40 -14.67
C ALA A 32 6.26 -0.04 -14.71
N ASN A 33 5.68 -0.55 -13.61
CA ASN A 33 5.50 -2.00 -13.43
C ASN A 33 4.04 -2.44 -13.22
N VAL A 34 3.15 -1.56 -12.74
CA VAL A 34 1.79 -1.93 -12.34
C VAL A 34 0.79 -1.64 -13.44
N ARG A 35 -0.10 -2.61 -13.67
CA ARG A 35 -1.23 -2.51 -14.60
C ARG A 35 -2.51 -2.93 -13.90
N LEU A 36 -3.56 -2.13 -14.08
CA LEU A 36 -4.88 -2.36 -13.52
C LEU A 36 -5.77 -3.03 -14.59
N PRO A 37 -6.35 -4.22 -14.32
CA PRO A 37 -7.34 -4.81 -15.20
C PRO A 37 -8.68 -4.05 -15.11
N SER A 38 -9.50 -4.13 -16.16
CA SER A 38 -10.82 -3.48 -16.21
C SER A 38 -11.80 -3.99 -15.15
N THR A 39 -11.55 -5.16 -14.58
CA THR A 39 -12.32 -5.71 -13.44
C THR A 39 -12.03 -4.99 -12.12
N VAL A 40 -10.89 -4.29 -12.01
CA VAL A 40 -10.42 -3.64 -10.78
C VAL A 40 -10.55 -2.11 -10.86
N ALA A 41 -10.37 -1.53 -12.04
CA ALA A 41 -10.37 -0.09 -12.24
C ALA A 41 -11.14 0.30 -13.51
N ALA A 42 -11.86 1.42 -13.44
CA ALA A 42 -12.55 2.00 -14.58
C ALA A 42 -11.56 2.40 -15.69
N GLU A 43 -10.43 3.00 -15.31
CA GLU A 43 -9.30 3.26 -16.19
C GLU A 43 -8.33 2.08 -16.16
N SER A 44 -8.57 1.12 -17.05
CA SER A 44 -7.69 -0.05 -17.19
C SER A 44 -6.39 0.29 -17.92
N GLY A 45 -5.35 -0.51 -17.68
CA GLY A 45 -4.04 -0.38 -18.33
C GLY A 45 -2.94 0.00 -17.36
N ARG A 46 -1.94 0.75 -17.82
CA ARG A 46 -0.81 1.17 -16.99
C ARG A 46 -1.31 2.09 -15.87
N MET A 47 -1.00 1.76 -14.62
CA MET A 47 -1.36 2.60 -13.48
C MET A 47 -0.61 3.93 -13.60
N ARG A 48 -1.37 5.03 -13.60
CA ARG A 48 -0.85 6.41 -13.50
C ARG A 48 -1.25 6.95 -12.15
N LEU A 49 -0.30 7.49 -11.40
CA LEU A 49 -0.61 8.04 -10.09
C LEU A 49 -1.34 9.37 -10.26
N MET A 50 -2.40 9.55 -9.47
CA MET A 50 -3.00 10.88 -9.31
C MET A 50 -1.98 11.80 -8.64
N ALA A 51 -2.05 13.10 -8.89
CA ALA A 51 -1.06 14.06 -8.39
C ALA A 51 -0.81 13.94 -6.87
N TRP A 52 -1.88 13.81 -6.08
CA TRP A 52 -1.79 13.62 -4.63
C TRP A 52 -1.20 12.26 -4.22
N GLN A 53 -1.41 11.21 -5.02
CA GLN A 53 -0.89 9.87 -4.75
C GLN A 53 0.63 9.81 -4.87
N VAL A 54 1.26 10.71 -5.63
CA VAL A 54 2.71 10.72 -5.85
C VAL A 54 3.47 10.94 -4.54
N GLU A 55 3.11 11.95 -3.75
CA GLU A 55 3.80 12.22 -2.48
C GLU A 55 3.46 11.19 -1.40
N VAL A 56 2.24 10.65 -1.41
CA VAL A 56 1.86 9.52 -0.55
C VAL A 56 2.70 8.29 -0.89
N ALA A 57 2.83 7.95 -2.17
CA ALA A 57 3.69 6.86 -2.65
C ALA A 57 5.16 7.11 -2.30
N ARG A 58 5.66 8.33 -2.49
CA ARG A 58 7.03 8.67 -2.07
C ARG A 58 7.25 8.43 -0.58
N SER A 59 6.28 8.80 0.26
CA SER A 59 6.32 8.58 1.71
C SER A 59 6.23 7.08 2.07
N MET A 60 5.40 6.31 1.37
CA MET A 60 5.30 4.86 1.53
C MET A 60 6.62 4.16 1.19
N GLY A 61 7.36 4.62 0.18
CA GLY A 61 8.66 4.06 -0.22
C GLY A 61 9.88 4.65 0.50
N ASN A 62 9.72 5.76 1.23
CA ASN A 62 10.84 6.43 1.90
C ASN A 62 11.31 5.61 3.14
N PRO A 63 12.58 5.17 3.22
CA PRO A 63 13.07 4.35 4.33
C PRO A 63 13.12 5.07 5.69
N VAL A 64 13.05 6.40 5.71
CA VAL A 64 13.09 7.21 6.95
C VAL A 64 11.68 7.40 7.53
N VAL A 65 10.64 7.28 6.72
CA VAL A 65 9.25 7.47 7.17
C VAL A 65 8.71 6.15 7.73
N GLU A 66 8.57 5.98 9.04
CA GLU A 66 8.06 4.71 9.57
C GLU A 66 6.54 4.52 9.40
N ARG A 67 5.78 5.63 9.42
CA ARG A 67 4.32 5.61 9.48
C ARG A 67 3.72 6.52 8.41
N VAL A 68 2.72 6.01 7.70
CA VAL A 68 1.93 6.77 6.72
C VAL A 68 0.45 6.55 7.04
N SER A 69 -0.23 7.62 7.44
CA SER A 69 -1.67 7.62 7.74
C SER A 69 -2.40 8.38 6.64
N LEU A 70 -3.31 7.71 5.93
CA LEU A 70 -4.09 8.28 4.86
C LEU A 70 -5.56 8.43 5.28
N LEU A 71 -5.91 9.62 5.77
CA LEU A 71 -7.29 10.05 5.94
C LEU A 71 -7.84 10.42 4.56
N LYS A 72 -8.78 9.63 4.04
CA LYS A 72 -9.24 9.75 2.64
C LYS A 72 -10.75 9.64 2.50
N SER A 73 -11.29 10.11 1.39
CA SER A 73 -12.67 9.82 0.99
C SER A 73 -12.77 8.46 0.29
N ALA A 74 -13.99 7.96 0.09
CA ALA A 74 -14.20 6.71 -0.61
C ALA A 74 -13.79 6.79 -2.09
N ARG A 75 -13.33 5.67 -2.64
CA ARG A 75 -13.12 5.47 -4.10
C ARG A 75 -12.03 6.35 -4.74
N VAL A 76 -11.04 6.80 -3.99
CA VAL A 76 -9.89 7.59 -4.51
C VAL A 76 -8.67 6.75 -4.91
N GLY A 77 -8.78 5.43 -4.98
CA GLY A 77 -7.66 4.59 -5.43
C GLY A 77 -6.61 4.22 -4.37
N ALA A 78 -6.91 4.43 -3.09
CA ALA A 78 -5.99 4.11 -1.97
C ALA A 78 -5.63 2.61 -1.92
N THR A 79 -6.62 1.72 -2.07
CA THR A 79 -6.40 0.27 -2.11
C THR A 79 -5.54 -0.14 -3.31
N GLN A 80 -5.73 0.46 -4.49
CA GLN A 80 -4.88 0.21 -5.67
C GLN A 80 -3.44 0.63 -5.40
N LEU A 81 -3.22 1.76 -4.73
CA LEU A 81 -1.90 2.20 -4.33
C LEU A 81 -1.25 1.25 -3.31
N MET A 82 -2.02 0.75 -2.34
CA MET A 82 -1.56 -0.31 -1.43
C MET A 82 -1.15 -1.57 -2.18
N VAL A 83 -1.96 -2.06 -3.12
CA VAL A 83 -1.64 -3.27 -3.91
C VAL A 83 -0.39 -3.07 -4.77
N ALA A 84 -0.20 -1.88 -5.34
CA ALA A 84 1.03 -1.51 -6.00
C ALA A 84 2.23 -1.54 -5.02
N GLY A 85 2.02 -1.09 -3.78
CA GLY A 85 2.99 -1.19 -2.69
C GLY A 85 3.35 -2.61 -2.31
N ILE A 86 2.36 -3.51 -2.28
CA ILE A 86 2.60 -4.93 -2.05
C ILE A 86 3.55 -5.50 -3.12
N GLY A 87 3.34 -5.16 -4.39
CA GLY A 87 4.24 -5.54 -5.47
C GLY A 87 5.64 -4.94 -5.33
N HIS A 88 5.73 -3.67 -4.94
CA HIS A 88 7.00 -2.98 -4.72
C HIS A 88 7.82 -3.65 -3.63
N TYR A 89 7.22 -3.96 -2.49
CA TYR A 89 7.87 -4.66 -1.38
C TYR A 89 8.00 -6.19 -1.58
N ALA A 90 7.54 -6.71 -2.71
CA ALA A 90 7.82 -8.07 -3.15
C ALA A 90 9.02 -8.16 -4.11
N LEU A 91 9.27 -7.11 -4.91
CA LEU A 91 10.24 -7.16 -6.01
C LEU A 91 11.35 -6.09 -5.94
N ASN A 92 11.06 -4.89 -5.45
CA ASN A 92 12.01 -3.77 -5.38
C ASN A 92 12.70 -3.68 -4.02
N ASP A 93 11.95 -3.88 -2.94
CA ASP A 93 12.46 -3.95 -1.57
C ASP A 93 11.86 -5.18 -0.83
N PRO A 94 12.25 -6.41 -1.24
CA PRO A 94 11.63 -7.65 -0.75
C PRO A 94 11.64 -7.76 0.77
N SER A 95 10.47 -7.97 1.37
CA SER A 95 10.36 -8.14 2.82
C SER A 95 9.06 -8.81 3.28
N PRO A 96 8.97 -9.33 4.51
CA PRO A 96 7.71 -9.86 5.03
C PRO A 96 6.65 -8.76 5.19
N GLN A 97 5.49 -8.97 4.60
CA GLN A 97 4.35 -8.05 4.56
C GLN A 97 3.12 -8.66 5.24
N LEU A 98 2.41 -7.84 6.02
CA LEU A 98 1.14 -8.21 6.65
C LEU A 98 0.07 -7.19 6.25
N VAL A 99 -1.04 -7.66 5.74
CA VAL A 99 -2.24 -6.85 5.45
C VAL A 99 -3.32 -7.23 6.45
N VAL A 100 -3.89 -6.23 7.12
CA VAL A 100 -4.97 -6.38 8.08
C VAL A 100 -6.22 -5.74 7.50
N MET A 101 -7.28 -6.53 7.38
CA MET A 101 -8.61 -6.11 6.93
C MET A 101 -9.63 -6.25 8.06
N PRO A 102 -10.80 -5.57 7.99
CA PRO A 102 -11.90 -5.74 8.95
C PRO A 102 -12.29 -7.20 9.15
N SER A 103 -12.76 -7.87 8.09
CA SER A 103 -13.19 -9.26 8.17
C SER A 103 -12.31 -10.21 7.36
N GLU A 104 -12.48 -11.52 7.60
CA GLU A 104 -11.86 -12.54 6.76
C GLU A 104 -12.41 -12.48 5.33
N GLY A 105 -13.69 -12.14 5.17
CA GLY A 105 -14.32 -11.96 3.86
C GLY A 105 -13.64 -10.86 3.05
N ASP A 106 -13.32 -9.72 3.69
CA ASP A 106 -12.61 -8.61 3.04
C ASP A 106 -11.19 -9.01 2.63
N ALA A 107 -10.49 -9.76 3.47
CA ALA A 107 -9.16 -10.29 3.14
C ALA A 107 -9.19 -11.24 1.93
N LYS A 108 -10.18 -12.14 1.87
CA LYS A 108 -10.37 -13.05 0.73
C LYS A 108 -10.69 -12.27 -0.54
N MET A 109 -11.63 -11.33 -0.47
CA MET A 109 -12.01 -10.48 -1.58
C MET A 109 -10.84 -9.65 -2.09
N LEU A 110 -10.06 -9.03 -1.20
CA LEU A 110 -8.87 -8.26 -1.58
C LEU A 110 -7.86 -9.15 -2.34
N MET A 111 -7.61 -10.38 -1.88
CA MET A 111 -6.72 -11.30 -2.57
C MET A 111 -7.25 -11.66 -3.96
N THR A 112 -8.44 -12.25 -4.03
CA THR A 112 -8.94 -12.90 -5.25
C THR A 112 -9.43 -11.91 -6.29
N SER A 113 -9.94 -10.76 -5.85
CA SER A 113 -10.59 -9.79 -6.74
C SER A 113 -9.70 -8.61 -7.10
N ILE A 114 -8.66 -8.31 -6.31
CA ILE A 114 -7.80 -7.13 -6.53
C ILE A 114 -6.33 -7.52 -6.69
N ILE A 115 -5.72 -8.20 -5.71
CA ILE A 115 -4.28 -8.52 -5.72
C ILE A 115 -3.96 -9.48 -6.87
N GLU A 116 -4.56 -10.67 -6.89
CA GLU A 116 -4.27 -11.69 -7.91
C GLU A 116 -4.54 -11.16 -9.34
N PRO A 117 -5.67 -10.49 -9.63
CA PRO A 117 -5.90 -9.90 -10.95
C PRO A 117 -4.89 -8.79 -11.31
N THR A 118 -4.52 -7.93 -10.37
CA THR A 118 -3.53 -6.86 -10.62
C THR A 118 -2.15 -7.45 -10.90
N PHE A 119 -1.75 -8.47 -10.15
CA PHE A 119 -0.48 -9.17 -10.35
C PHE A 119 -0.47 -9.94 -11.67
N ALA A 120 -1.57 -10.60 -12.03
CA ALA A 120 -1.73 -11.30 -13.30
C ALA A 120 -1.64 -10.33 -14.51
N ALA A 121 -2.26 -9.16 -14.41
CA ALA A 121 -2.24 -8.14 -15.46
C ALA A 121 -0.88 -7.44 -15.61
N SER A 122 -0.04 -7.46 -14.56
CA SER A 122 1.22 -6.71 -14.48
C SER A 122 2.42 -7.60 -14.82
N PRO A 123 3.11 -7.41 -15.97
CA PRO A 123 4.11 -8.37 -16.44
C PRO A 123 5.23 -8.73 -15.48
N LYS A 124 5.73 -7.77 -14.69
CA LYS A 124 6.78 -8.03 -13.69
C LYS A 124 6.26 -8.70 -12.41
N LEU A 125 4.98 -8.57 -12.11
CA LEU A 125 4.39 -9.04 -10.85
C LEU A 125 3.80 -10.45 -10.98
N ARG A 126 3.56 -10.94 -12.19
CA ARG A 126 2.95 -12.26 -12.44
C ARG A 126 3.60 -13.41 -11.67
N THR A 127 4.92 -13.36 -11.51
CA THR A 127 5.69 -14.41 -10.84
C THR A 127 6.04 -14.05 -9.39
N ALA A 128 5.58 -12.91 -8.89
CA ALA A 128 5.95 -12.43 -7.57
C ALA A 128 5.23 -13.16 -6.43
N LEU A 129 4.04 -13.71 -6.68
CA LEU A 129 3.22 -14.43 -5.68
C LEU A 129 2.87 -15.85 -6.13
N THR A 130 3.71 -16.46 -6.98
CA THR A 130 3.48 -17.82 -7.48
C THR A 130 3.50 -18.83 -6.35
N GLU A 131 2.65 -19.85 -6.48
CA GLU A 131 2.58 -20.96 -5.53
C GLU A 131 3.94 -21.61 -5.34
N ASP A 132 4.41 -21.59 -4.09
CA ASP A 132 5.59 -22.33 -3.67
C ASP A 132 5.37 -23.84 -3.88
N SER A 133 6.21 -24.45 -4.71
CA SER A 133 6.29 -25.90 -4.91
C SER A 133 6.47 -26.72 -3.62
N SER A 134 6.89 -26.07 -2.52
CA SER A 134 7.01 -26.70 -1.19
C SER A 134 5.69 -26.86 -0.43
N GLY A 135 4.57 -26.33 -0.95
CA GLY A 135 3.23 -26.49 -0.35
C GLY A 135 2.95 -25.63 0.89
N ARG A 136 3.79 -24.61 1.16
CA ARG A 136 3.62 -23.69 2.30
C ARG A 136 2.62 -22.56 2.05
N ASP A 137 2.25 -22.35 0.79
CA ASP A 137 1.35 -21.27 0.42
C ASP A 137 -0.11 -21.64 0.62
N THR A 138 -0.88 -20.65 1.06
CA THR A 138 -2.35 -20.69 1.12
C THR A 138 -2.90 -19.45 0.46
N MET A 139 -4.20 -19.41 0.20
CA MET A 139 -4.83 -18.25 -0.45
C MET A 139 -4.47 -16.91 0.20
N LEU A 140 -4.39 -16.84 1.53
CA LEU A 140 -4.08 -15.61 2.26
C LEU A 140 -2.63 -15.56 2.77
N SER A 141 -1.76 -16.46 2.30
CA SER A 141 -0.36 -16.52 2.72
C SER A 141 0.51 -17.00 1.57
N ARG A 142 1.27 -16.09 0.95
CA ARG A 142 2.17 -16.39 -0.17
C ARG A 142 3.62 -16.10 0.23
N HIS A 143 4.56 -16.90 -0.23
CA HIS A 143 6.00 -16.66 -0.03
C HIS A 143 6.66 -16.24 -1.35
N TYR A 144 7.71 -15.44 -1.25
CA TYR A 144 8.50 -15.03 -2.40
C TYR A 144 9.95 -14.79 -1.98
N PRO A 145 10.91 -14.74 -2.93
CA PRO A 145 12.31 -14.49 -2.61
C PRO A 145 12.46 -13.21 -1.78
N GLY A 146 13.00 -13.34 -0.57
CA GLY A 146 13.22 -12.23 0.37
C GLY A 146 12.02 -11.84 1.24
N GLY A 147 10.86 -12.49 1.14
CA GLY A 147 9.71 -12.11 1.94
C GLY A 147 8.49 -13.03 1.89
N SER A 148 7.38 -12.51 2.38
CA SER A 148 6.07 -13.17 2.37
C SER A 148 4.96 -12.13 2.37
N LEU A 149 3.76 -12.52 1.95
CA LEU A 149 2.55 -11.72 2.03
C LEU A 149 1.52 -12.54 2.80
N ALA A 150 1.06 -12.01 3.93
CA ALA A 150 -0.05 -12.56 4.67
C ALA A 150 -1.20 -11.55 4.75
N LEU A 151 -2.43 -12.01 4.53
CA LEU A 151 -3.66 -11.24 4.75
C LEU A 151 -4.41 -11.85 5.93
N VAL A 152 -4.84 -11.01 6.88
CA VAL A 152 -5.57 -11.46 8.08
C VAL A 152 -6.73 -10.53 8.41
N SER A 153 -7.74 -11.05 9.09
CA SER A 153 -8.76 -10.22 9.74
C SER A 153 -8.24 -9.65 11.05
N GLY A 154 -8.60 -8.39 11.34
CA GLY A 154 -8.38 -7.75 12.63
C GLY A 154 -9.06 -8.51 13.79
N GLY A 155 -10.20 -9.16 13.53
CA GLY A 155 -10.93 -9.97 14.52
C GLY A 155 -10.28 -11.32 14.85
N SER A 156 -9.12 -11.65 14.27
CA SER A 156 -8.41 -12.92 14.50
C SER A 156 -7.06 -12.73 15.23
N PRO A 157 -7.05 -12.52 16.56
CA PRO A 157 -5.83 -12.31 17.35
C PRO A 157 -4.76 -13.38 17.12
N LYS A 158 -5.17 -14.65 17.09
CA LYS A 158 -4.28 -15.80 16.90
C LYS A 158 -3.48 -15.67 15.60
N ASN A 159 -4.15 -15.25 14.52
CA ASN A 159 -3.51 -15.06 13.22
C ASN A 159 -2.58 -13.84 13.24
N LEU A 160 -2.97 -12.75 13.91
CA LEU A 160 -2.11 -11.59 14.12
C LEU A 160 -0.85 -11.96 14.92
N ARG A 161 -0.91 -12.80 15.96
CA ARG A 161 0.27 -13.20 16.75
C ARG A 161 1.24 -14.10 16.02
N ALA A 162 0.75 -14.91 15.09
CA ALA A 162 1.56 -15.88 14.36
C ALA A 162 2.38 -15.27 13.21
N ARG A 163 2.44 -13.93 13.10
CA ARG A 163 3.08 -13.24 11.97
C ARG A 163 4.07 -12.19 12.47
N THR A 164 5.13 -11.99 11.71
CA THR A 164 6.11 -10.92 11.89
C THR A 164 6.29 -10.27 10.53
N ALA A 165 6.16 -8.95 10.45
CA ALA A 165 6.17 -8.23 9.20
C ALA A 165 6.97 -6.94 9.32
N ARG A 166 7.78 -6.64 8.29
CA ARG A 166 8.46 -5.35 8.21
C ARG A 166 7.50 -4.28 7.71
N VAL A 167 6.67 -4.63 6.72
CA VAL A 167 5.67 -3.74 6.12
C VAL A 167 4.29 -4.19 6.57
N LEU A 168 3.59 -3.32 7.29
CA LEU A 168 2.24 -3.52 7.77
C LEU A 168 1.29 -2.61 7.02
N TRP A 169 0.28 -3.19 6.40
CA TRP A 169 -0.83 -2.51 5.75
C TRP A 169 -2.09 -2.72 6.59
N ILE A 170 -2.78 -1.63 6.94
CA ILE A 170 -4.09 -1.69 7.59
C ILE A 170 -5.04 -0.88 6.71
N ASP A 171 -5.81 -1.59 5.88
CA ASP A 171 -6.83 -0.96 5.03
C ASP A 171 -8.18 -1.01 5.74
N GLU A 172 -8.96 0.05 5.53
CA GLU A 172 -10.22 0.29 6.24
C GLU A 172 -10.11 0.18 7.77
N VAL A 173 -9.11 0.84 8.36
CA VAL A 173 -8.82 0.80 9.80
C VAL A 173 -10.02 1.18 10.70
N ASP A 174 -10.89 2.09 10.26
CA ASP A 174 -12.08 2.47 11.03
C ASP A 174 -13.17 1.40 11.02
N GLY A 175 -13.12 0.47 10.07
CA GLY A 175 -13.99 -0.70 10.03
C GLY A 175 -13.55 -1.83 10.98
N LEU A 176 -12.39 -1.71 11.65
CA LEU A 176 -11.94 -2.72 12.61
C LEU A 176 -12.77 -2.66 13.91
N ASP A 177 -13.09 -3.83 14.47
CA ASP A 177 -13.69 -3.93 15.79
C ASP A 177 -12.83 -3.28 16.87
N VAL A 178 -13.46 -2.81 17.96
CA VAL A 178 -12.77 -2.18 19.10
C VAL A 178 -11.77 -3.14 19.75
N SER A 179 -12.10 -4.43 19.79
CA SER A 179 -11.25 -5.48 20.34
C SER A 179 -11.21 -6.68 19.40
N ALA A 180 -10.01 -7.24 19.24
CA ALA A 180 -9.80 -8.51 18.58
C ALA A 180 -10.10 -9.62 19.61
N GLY A 181 -11.33 -10.12 19.63
CA GLY A 181 -11.79 -11.03 20.70
C GLY A 181 -11.53 -10.43 22.09
N ASP A 182 -10.86 -11.19 22.95
CA ASP A 182 -10.51 -10.76 24.32
C ASP A 182 -9.09 -10.16 24.44
N GLU A 183 -8.41 -9.86 23.32
CA GLU A 183 -6.98 -9.48 23.32
C GLU A 183 -6.69 -7.99 23.13
N GLY A 184 -7.74 -7.16 23.04
CA GLY A 184 -7.65 -5.72 22.93
C GLY A 184 -7.52 -5.22 21.49
N ASP A 185 -7.03 -4.00 21.33
CA ASP A 185 -7.09 -3.27 20.05
C ASP A 185 -6.32 -3.99 18.91
N PRO A 186 -7.00 -4.37 17.81
CA PRO A 186 -6.37 -5.04 16.67
C PRO A 186 -5.25 -4.22 16.03
N VAL A 187 -5.36 -2.89 16.02
CA VAL A 187 -4.32 -2.02 15.44
C VAL A 187 -3.04 -2.09 16.27
N ALA A 188 -3.14 -1.93 17.59
CA ALA A 188 -2.00 -2.10 18.48
C ALA A 188 -1.39 -3.51 18.42
N LEU A 189 -2.22 -4.55 18.28
CA LEU A 189 -1.76 -5.93 18.07
C LEU A 189 -0.98 -6.09 16.76
N ALA A 190 -1.47 -5.50 15.67
CA ALA A 190 -0.83 -5.55 14.37
C ALA A 190 0.50 -4.78 14.36
N ILE A 191 0.53 -3.56 14.90
CA ILE A 191 1.75 -2.74 14.99
C ILE A 191 2.85 -3.49 15.76
N ARG A 192 2.50 -4.22 16.83
CA ARG A 192 3.47 -5.04 17.57
C ARG A 192 4.17 -6.11 16.73
N ARG A 193 3.62 -6.51 15.57
CA ARG A 193 4.26 -7.47 14.64
C ARG A 193 5.42 -6.89 13.84
N THR A 194 5.60 -5.58 13.92
CA THR A 194 6.68 -4.86 13.23
C THR A 194 7.88 -4.55 14.12
N MET A 195 7.76 -4.76 15.44
CA MET A 195 8.73 -4.27 16.43
C MET A 195 10.16 -4.81 16.22
N THR A 196 10.30 -6.05 15.76
CA THR A 196 11.61 -6.67 15.50
C THR A 196 12.42 -5.97 14.41
N TYR A 197 11.77 -5.17 13.55
CA TYR A 197 12.43 -4.43 12.48
C TYR A 197 12.92 -3.04 12.90
N GLY A 198 12.60 -2.58 14.12
CA GLY A 198 13.01 -1.26 14.62
C GLY A 198 12.61 -0.15 13.65
N SER A 199 13.56 0.74 13.33
CA SER A 199 13.33 1.88 12.42
C SER A 199 13.12 1.51 10.96
N ARG A 200 13.36 0.24 10.57
CA ARG A 200 13.16 -0.24 9.20
C ARG A 200 11.73 -0.70 8.92
N ARG A 201 10.85 -0.66 9.92
CA ARG A 201 9.45 -0.98 9.76
C ARG A 201 8.74 0.08 8.93
N LYS A 202 7.70 -0.34 8.24
CA LYS A 202 6.76 0.55 7.55
C LYS A 202 5.35 0.19 7.99
N ILE A 203 4.59 1.17 8.46
CA ILE A 203 3.21 1.01 8.90
C ILE A 203 2.37 1.97 8.06
N ILE A 204 1.50 1.43 7.21
CA ILE A 204 0.60 2.19 6.36
C ILE A 204 -0.82 1.92 6.81
N MET A 205 -1.58 2.98 7.06
CA MET A 205 -2.97 2.92 7.49
C MET A 205 -3.80 3.80 6.56
N ALA A 206 -4.95 3.31 6.12
CA ALA A 206 -5.88 4.09 5.31
C ALA A 206 -7.32 3.76 5.71
N SER A 207 -8.20 4.76 5.75
CA SER A 207 -9.64 4.55 5.84
C SER A 207 -10.41 5.81 5.50
N THR A 208 -11.71 5.64 5.29
CA THR A 208 -12.65 6.76 5.28
C THR A 208 -13.17 6.96 6.70
N PRO A 209 -13.02 8.16 7.30
CA PRO A 209 -13.50 8.38 8.65
C PRO A 209 -15.02 8.22 8.71
N VAL A 210 -15.52 7.47 9.70
CA VAL A 210 -16.97 7.24 9.89
C VAL A 210 -17.53 8.16 10.97
N ASP A 211 -16.87 8.23 12.13
CA ASP A 211 -17.23 9.07 13.26
C ASP A 211 -15.96 9.71 13.82
N GLU A 212 -15.89 11.04 13.79
CA GLU A 212 -14.73 11.83 14.23
C GLU A 212 -14.23 11.44 15.63
N ARG A 213 -15.12 11.08 16.55
CA ARG A 213 -14.77 10.77 17.95
C ARG A 213 -14.13 9.41 18.11
N THR A 214 -14.40 8.48 17.20
CA THR A 214 -13.94 7.08 17.29
C THR A 214 -13.01 6.69 16.16
N SER A 215 -12.84 7.56 15.16
CA SER A 215 -12.02 7.33 13.98
C SER A 215 -10.56 7.12 14.36
N ARG A 216 -10.07 5.92 14.08
CA ARG A 216 -8.66 5.56 14.27
C ARG A 216 -7.80 6.25 13.23
N ILE A 217 -8.31 6.39 11.99
CA ILE A 217 -7.58 7.07 10.94
C ILE A 217 -7.46 8.58 11.19
N ALA A 218 -8.50 9.23 11.72
CA ALA A 218 -8.44 10.65 12.08
C ALA A 218 -7.40 10.90 13.17
N ARG A 219 -7.42 10.11 14.25
CA ARG A 219 -6.39 10.19 15.30
C ARG A 219 -4.98 9.94 14.75
N ALA A 220 -4.81 8.94 13.89
CA ALA A 220 -3.51 8.63 13.28
C ALA A 220 -3.03 9.72 12.32
N TYR A 221 -3.93 10.49 11.72
CA TYR A 221 -3.63 11.68 10.93
C TYR A 221 -3.22 12.85 11.85
N GLU A 222 -3.96 13.06 12.94
CA GLU A 222 -3.67 14.12 13.93
C GLU A 222 -2.30 13.94 14.59
N GLU A 223 -1.88 12.70 14.86
CA GLU A 223 -0.56 12.35 15.39
C GLU A 223 0.59 12.58 14.38
N GLY A 224 0.27 12.77 13.10
CA GLY A 224 1.22 12.94 12.00
C GLY A 224 1.58 14.40 11.74
N ASP A 225 2.09 14.67 10.53
CA ASP A 225 2.41 16.01 10.05
C ASP A 225 1.25 16.68 9.30
N GLN A 226 0.05 16.07 9.34
CA GLN A 226 -1.23 16.63 8.91
C GLN A 226 -1.18 17.30 7.51
N ARG A 227 -0.48 16.67 6.56
CA ARG A 227 -0.39 17.21 5.20
C ARG A 227 -1.72 17.08 4.48
N VAL A 228 -2.10 18.17 3.81
CA VAL A 228 -3.24 18.25 2.91
C VAL A 228 -2.77 18.40 1.47
N TRP A 229 -3.63 18.03 0.52
CA TRP A 229 -3.36 18.28 -0.89
C TRP A 229 -3.81 19.70 -1.24
N GLU A 230 -2.84 20.54 -1.62
CA GLU A 230 -3.07 21.92 -1.99
C GLU A 230 -3.03 22.10 -3.50
N LEU A 231 -3.82 23.04 -4.02
CA LEU A 231 -3.77 23.43 -5.43
C LEU A 231 -3.08 24.79 -5.57
N PRO A 232 -2.22 24.99 -6.59
CA PRO A 232 -1.65 26.29 -6.88
C PRO A 232 -2.72 27.22 -7.48
N CYS A 233 -2.86 28.42 -6.93
CA CYS A 233 -3.73 29.46 -7.44
C CYS A 233 -3.28 29.88 -8.85
N PRO A 234 -4.17 29.92 -9.86
CA PRO A 234 -3.81 30.28 -11.22
C PRO A 234 -3.39 31.75 -11.39
N HIS A 235 -3.63 32.61 -10.39
CA HIS A 235 -3.31 34.04 -10.43
C HIS A 235 -1.95 34.38 -9.81
N CYS A 236 -1.65 33.84 -8.62
CA CYS A 236 -0.44 34.16 -7.86
C CYS A 236 0.52 32.97 -7.68
N GLY A 237 0.07 31.74 -7.93
CA GLY A 237 0.85 30.52 -7.71
C GLY A 237 0.94 30.05 -6.26
N GLU A 238 0.31 30.76 -5.31
CA GLU A 238 0.24 30.32 -3.91
C GLU A 238 -0.63 29.06 -3.77
N PHE A 239 -0.24 28.17 -2.86
CA PHE A 239 -0.94 26.91 -2.62
C PHE A 239 -2.06 27.10 -1.61
N HIS A 240 -3.23 26.50 -1.90
CA HIS A 240 -4.41 26.58 -1.05
C HIS A 240 -5.10 25.21 -0.93
N GLU A 241 -5.54 24.86 0.26
CA GLU A 241 -6.41 23.71 0.50
C GLU A 241 -7.84 24.06 0.05
N ILE A 242 -8.37 23.30 -0.92
CA ILE A 242 -9.75 23.50 -1.38
C ILE A 242 -10.72 22.84 -0.40
N THR A 243 -11.57 23.66 0.23
CA THR A 243 -12.70 23.19 1.05
C THR A 243 -14.01 23.18 0.25
N TRP A 244 -15.06 22.56 0.78
CA TRP A 244 -16.38 22.59 0.16
C TRP A 244 -16.95 24.01 -0.02
N GLY A 245 -16.56 24.96 0.85
CA GLY A 245 -16.96 26.37 0.73
C GLY A 245 -16.32 27.09 -0.46
N ASP A 246 -15.18 26.58 -0.94
CA ASP A 246 -14.43 27.12 -2.06
C ASP A 246 -14.96 26.64 -3.41
N ILE A 247 -15.81 25.62 -3.45
CA ILE A 247 -16.37 25.08 -4.69
C ILE A 247 -17.65 25.86 -5.06
N LYS A 248 -17.67 26.44 -6.25
CA LYS A 248 -18.85 27.11 -6.81
C LYS A 248 -19.58 26.18 -7.77
N TRP A 249 -20.90 26.13 -7.61
CA TRP A 249 -21.81 25.29 -8.39
C TRP A 249 -22.72 26.20 -9.22
N PRO A 250 -22.50 26.30 -10.55
CA PRO A 250 -23.38 27.07 -11.42
C PRO A 250 -24.83 26.56 -11.36
N GLU A 251 -25.79 27.48 -11.32
CA GLU A 251 -27.21 27.13 -11.26
C GLU A 251 -27.61 26.33 -12.51
N GLY A 252 -28.26 25.18 -12.28
CA GLY A 252 -28.70 24.27 -13.34
C GLY A 252 -27.57 23.50 -14.05
N ARG A 253 -26.30 23.66 -13.67
CA ARG A 253 -25.13 22.98 -14.28
C ARG A 253 -24.11 22.54 -13.23
N PRO A 254 -24.45 21.56 -12.36
CA PRO A 254 -23.54 21.09 -11.32
C PRO A 254 -22.25 20.43 -11.85
N GLU A 255 -22.26 19.92 -13.08
CA GLU A 255 -21.10 19.35 -13.77
C GLU A 255 -20.01 20.39 -14.09
N ASP A 256 -20.37 21.68 -14.14
CA ASP A 256 -19.46 22.80 -14.41
C ASP A 256 -18.87 23.40 -13.11
N ALA A 257 -18.90 22.66 -12.00
CA ALA A 257 -18.35 23.12 -10.74
C ALA A 257 -16.85 23.43 -10.84
N TYR A 258 -16.43 24.52 -10.19
CA TYR A 258 -15.03 24.96 -10.20
C TYR A 258 -14.59 25.44 -8.81
N PRO A 259 -13.31 25.23 -8.45
CA PRO A 259 -12.76 25.75 -7.21
C PRO A 259 -12.52 27.26 -7.33
N THR A 260 -12.70 27.96 -6.22
CA THR A 260 -12.29 29.35 -6.06
C THR A 260 -11.12 29.43 -5.09
N PHE A 261 -10.27 30.43 -5.29
CA PHE A 261 -9.12 30.69 -4.44
C PHE A 261 -9.39 31.97 -3.64
N PRO A 262 -8.92 32.06 -2.39
CA PRO A 262 -8.95 33.30 -1.63
C PRO A 262 -8.30 34.43 -2.42
N LYS A 263 -8.84 35.64 -2.28
CA LYS A 263 -8.29 36.85 -2.89
C LYS A 263 -7.16 37.43 -2.05
#